data_AF-A0A4U7CSD2-F1
#
_entry.id   AF-A0A4U7CSD2-F1
#
_cell.length_a   1.000
_cell.length_b   1.000
_cell.length_c   1.000
_cell.angle_alpha   90.00
_cell.angle_beta   90.00
_cell.angle_gamma   90.00
#
_symmetry.space_group_name_H-M   'P 1'
#
loop_
_entity.id
_entity.type
_entity.pdbx_description
1 polymer ?
#
loop_
_entity_poly.entity_id
_entity_poly.type
_entity_poly.pdbx_seq_one_letter_code
_entity_poly.pdbx_strand_id
1 'polypeptide(L)'
;MKLGKLFNEDDRGVSPVIGVILMVAITVILAAVIGTFVLGLGDQIGGSATAGVTIDGDNTTEVTVTLTNTGTAERVDIVDSSNGSVVGNLSTTGTSITISNTLSEDRRYNVVAVGPNEESSVVRSFIVEG
;
A
#
# COMPACT_ATOMS: atom_id res chain seq x y z
N MET A 1 31.26 -62.45 -28.75
CA MET A 1 30.57 -61.14 -28.89
C MET A 1 29.25 -61.19 -28.13
N LYS A 2 28.94 -60.22 -27.26
CA LYS A 2 27.60 -59.96 -26.70
C LYS A 2 27.61 -58.64 -25.91
N LEU A 3 27.23 -57.52 -26.57
CA LEU A 3 27.13 -56.18 -25.96
C LEU A 3 25.87 -55.40 -26.41
N GLY A 4 24.97 -56.02 -27.18
CA GLY A 4 23.82 -55.36 -27.79
C GLY A 4 22.58 -55.28 -26.89
N LYS A 5 22.67 -54.64 -25.71
CA LYS A 5 21.51 -54.44 -24.82
C LYS A 5 21.48 -53.16 -23.95
N LEU A 6 22.45 -52.25 -24.06
CA LEU A 6 22.61 -51.11 -23.14
C LEU A 6 22.13 -49.74 -23.67
N PHE A 7 21.29 -49.72 -24.72
CA PHE A 7 20.86 -48.48 -25.39
C PHE A 7 19.36 -48.52 -25.76
N ASN A 8 18.47 -48.95 -24.85
CA ASN A 8 17.04 -49.15 -25.16
C ASN A 8 16.07 -48.94 -23.98
N GLU A 9 16.49 -48.29 -22.89
CA GLU A 9 15.63 -48.10 -21.69
C GLU A 9 15.24 -46.63 -21.41
N ASP A 10 16.13 -45.66 -21.69
CA ASP A 10 15.89 -44.24 -21.40
C ASP A 10 15.22 -43.44 -22.53
N ASP A 11 15.39 -43.83 -23.80
CA ASP A 11 14.93 -43.05 -24.97
C ASP A 11 13.43 -43.27 -25.27
N ARG A 12 12.59 -43.09 -24.24
CA ARG A 12 11.12 -43.08 -24.35
C ARG A 12 10.65 -41.73 -24.87
N GLY A 13 11.01 -41.41 -26.10
CA GLY A 13 10.53 -40.23 -26.81
C GLY A 13 9.01 -40.10 -26.72
N VAL A 14 8.53 -39.03 -26.07
CA VAL A 14 7.09 -38.75 -25.92
C VAL A 14 6.44 -38.69 -27.30
N SER A 15 5.29 -39.35 -27.46
CA SER A 15 4.59 -39.33 -28.75
C SER A 15 4.22 -37.88 -29.13
N PRO A 16 4.16 -37.52 -30.42
CA PRO A 16 3.96 -36.12 -30.85
C PRO A 16 2.74 -35.45 -30.18
N VAL A 17 1.66 -36.20 -29.96
CA VAL A 17 0.45 -35.71 -29.28
C VAL A 17 0.66 -35.54 -27.77
N ILE A 18 1.31 -36.49 -27.10
CA ILE A 18 1.58 -36.43 -25.65
C ILE A 18 2.59 -35.31 -25.33
N GLY A 19 3.62 -35.13 -26.17
CA GLY A 19 4.60 -34.04 -26.03
C GLY A 19 3.93 -32.66 -26.09
N VAL A 20 3.01 -32.44 -27.04
CA VAL A 20 2.22 -31.20 -27.14
C VAL A 20 1.35 -31.00 -25.89
N ILE A 21 0.64 -32.03 -25.43
CA ILE A 21 -0.22 -31.93 -24.23
C ILE A 21 0.61 -31.55 -22.98
N LEU A 22 1.77 -32.19 -22.78
CA LEU A 22 2.64 -31.89 -21.63
C LEU A 22 3.25 -30.48 -21.72
N MET A 23 3.68 -30.06 -22.91
CA MET A 23 4.23 -28.72 -23.12
C MET A 23 3.17 -27.63 -22.86
N VAL A 24 1.94 -27.81 -23.37
CA VAL A 24 0.83 -26.87 -23.16
C VAL A 24 0.40 -26.86 -21.69
N ALA A 25 0.27 -28.02 -21.03
CA ALA A 25 -0.14 -28.09 -19.63
C ALA A 25 0.82 -27.32 -18.70
N ILE A 26 2.13 -27.52 -18.84
CA ILE A 26 3.14 -26.83 -18.00
C ILE A 26 3.15 -25.32 -18.29
N THR A 27 3.10 -24.91 -19.56
CA THR A 27 3.12 -23.49 -19.93
C THR A 27 1.86 -22.75 -19.49
N VAL A 28 0.68 -23.37 -19.55
CA VAL A 28 -0.57 -22.80 -19.02
C VAL A 28 -0.52 -22.65 -17.50
N ILE A 29 0.00 -23.64 -16.77
CA ILE A 29 0.17 -23.55 -15.30
C ILE A 29 1.12 -22.40 -14.94
N LEU A 30 2.30 -22.32 -15.59
CA LEU A 30 3.28 -21.27 -15.32
C LEU A 30 2.73 -19.88 -15.67
N ALA A 31 2.00 -19.73 -16.78
CA ALA A 31 1.38 -18.46 -17.15
C ALA A 31 0.31 -18.02 -16.15
N ALA A 32 -0.55 -18.93 -15.67
CA ALA A 32 -1.57 -18.64 -14.67
C ALA A 32 -0.95 -18.24 -13.31
N VAL A 33 0.07 -18.98 -12.87
CA VAL A 33 0.78 -18.71 -11.60
C VAL A 33 1.55 -17.40 -11.65
N ILE A 34 2.28 -17.11 -12.73
CA ILE A 34 2.98 -15.83 -12.88
C ILE A 34 1.96 -14.68 -12.98
N GLY A 35 0.81 -14.89 -13.64
CA GLY A 35 -0.27 -13.90 -13.70
C GLY A 35 -0.79 -13.47 -12.32
N THR A 36 -1.02 -14.42 -11.40
CA THR A 36 -1.47 -14.08 -10.04
C THR A 36 -0.35 -13.46 -9.19
N PHE A 37 0.90 -13.91 -9.33
CA PHE A 37 2.04 -13.27 -8.65
C PHE A 37 2.30 -11.84 -9.12
N VAL A 38 2.21 -11.56 -10.43
CA VAL A 38 2.37 -10.20 -10.98
C VAL A 38 1.21 -9.30 -10.55
N LEU A 39 -0.03 -9.80 -10.52
CA LEU A 39 -1.16 -9.02 -10.03
C LEU A 39 -1.04 -8.70 -8.53
N GLY A 40 -0.63 -9.67 -7.71
CA GLY A 40 -0.38 -9.47 -6.27
C GLY A 40 0.86 -8.61 -5.95
N LEU A 41 1.79 -8.45 -6.89
CA LEU A 41 2.86 -7.46 -6.81
C LEU A 41 2.37 -6.06 -7.21
N GLY A 42 1.39 -5.94 -8.10
CA GLY A 42 0.76 -4.66 -8.42
C GLY A 42 0.11 -3.99 -7.21
N ASP A 43 -0.54 -4.78 -6.36
CA ASP A 43 -1.15 -4.36 -5.09
C ASP A 43 -0.07 -3.82 -4.11
N GLN A 44 1.07 -4.50 -4.00
CA GLN A 44 2.23 -4.07 -3.20
C GLN A 44 3.05 -2.93 -3.83
N ILE A 45 2.70 -2.51 -5.04
CA ILE A 45 3.29 -1.35 -5.75
C ILE A 45 2.32 -0.15 -5.74
N GLY A 46 1.12 -0.30 -5.13
CA GLY A 46 0.43 0.81 -4.51
C GLY A 46 1.37 1.46 -3.48
N GLY A 47 1.75 2.72 -3.71
CA GLY A 47 2.93 3.34 -3.07
C GLY A 47 2.76 4.84 -2.54
N SER A 48 2.01 4.25 -1.60
CA SER A 48 1.41 4.94 -0.46
C SER A 48 0.75 6.29 -0.81
N ALA A 49 -0.33 6.61 -0.10
CA ALA A 49 -0.84 7.98 -0.07
C ALA A 49 0.18 8.89 0.64
N THR A 50 0.74 9.85 -0.08
CA THR A 50 1.72 10.81 0.42
C THR A 50 1.18 12.22 0.31
N ALA A 51 1.44 13.06 1.32
CA ALA A 51 1.12 14.49 1.29
C ALA A 51 2.18 15.28 2.09
N GLY A 52 2.38 16.55 1.73
CA GLY A 52 3.17 17.51 2.48
C GLY A 52 2.27 18.36 3.38
N VAL A 53 2.56 18.36 4.69
CA VAL A 53 1.77 19.08 5.69
C VAL A 53 2.69 19.78 6.68
N THR A 54 2.45 21.06 6.92
CA THR A 54 3.07 21.83 8.00
C THR A 54 2.19 21.75 9.25
N ILE A 55 2.82 21.66 10.42
CA ILE A 55 2.13 21.67 11.72
C ILE A 55 2.81 22.70 12.60
N ASP A 56 2.06 23.73 12.97
CA ASP A 56 2.49 24.85 13.79
C ASP A 56 1.80 24.78 15.17
N GLY A 57 2.56 24.94 16.25
CA GLY A 57 2.05 24.85 17.63
C GLY A 57 2.06 23.45 18.27
N ASP A 58 2.67 22.44 17.64
CA ASP A 58 2.79 21.06 18.15
C ASP A 58 3.33 21.02 19.60
N ASN A 59 2.60 20.37 20.52
CA ASN A 59 2.77 20.43 21.99
C ASN A 59 2.46 21.84 22.55
N THR A 60 1.27 22.36 22.22
CA THR A 60 0.61 23.50 22.90
C THR A 60 -0.92 23.28 22.88
N THR A 61 -1.70 24.16 23.51
CA THR A 61 -3.17 24.06 23.55
C THR A 61 -3.87 24.33 22.21
N GLU A 62 -3.17 24.85 21.20
CA GLU A 62 -3.72 25.13 19.87
C GLU A 62 -2.73 24.80 18.74
N VAL A 63 -3.07 23.81 17.92
CA VAL A 63 -2.24 23.38 16.78
C VAL A 63 -2.92 23.75 15.46
N THR A 64 -2.18 24.38 14.55
CA THR A 64 -2.63 24.62 13.18
C THR A 64 -1.95 23.67 12.21
N VAL A 65 -2.75 22.93 11.44
CA VAL A 65 -2.32 21.95 10.43
C VAL A 65 -2.60 22.53 9.05
N THR A 66 -1.56 22.73 8.25
CA THR A 66 -1.63 23.38 6.93
C THR A 66 -1.21 22.43 5.82
N LEU A 67 -2.09 22.17 4.85
CA LEU A 67 -1.81 21.29 3.71
C LEU A 67 -0.95 22.03 2.68
N THR A 68 0.35 21.71 2.60
CA THR A 68 1.29 22.38 1.69
C THR A 68 1.43 21.68 0.34
N ASN A 69 1.24 20.36 0.28
CA ASN A 69 1.25 19.60 -0.97
C ASN A 69 0.36 18.35 -0.86
N THR A 70 -0.40 18.01 -1.90
CA THR A 70 -1.25 16.81 -1.91
C THR A 70 -0.53 15.52 -2.31
N GLY A 71 0.68 15.59 -2.88
CA GLY A 71 1.49 14.40 -3.24
C GLY A 71 0.75 13.40 -4.14
N THR A 72 0.53 12.19 -3.61
CA THR A 72 -0.29 11.13 -4.22
C THR A 72 -1.67 10.98 -3.55
N ALA A 73 -1.96 11.80 -2.53
CA ALA A 73 -3.23 11.80 -1.82
C ALA A 73 -4.30 12.67 -2.53
N GLU A 74 -5.56 12.25 -2.41
CA GLU A 74 -6.73 13.06 -2.78
C GLU A 74 -7.09 14.05 -1.66
N ARG A 75 -6.87 13.65 -0.40
CA ARG A 75 -7.08 14.49 0.79
C ARG A 75 -6.14 14.10 1.94
N VAL A 76 -6.11 14.96 2.95
CA VAL A 76 -5.52 14.68 4.25
C VAL A 76 -6.60 14.78 5.32
N ASP A 77 -6.77 13.71 6.10
CA ASP A 77 -7.66 13.66 7.26
C ASP A 77 -6.84 13.80 8.56
N ILE A 78 -7.32 14.59 9.52
CA ILE A 78 -6.78 14.60 10.88
C ILE A 78 -7.62 13.66 11.72
N VAL A 79 -6.99 12.60 12.23
CA VAL A 79 -7.62 11.52 13.00
C VAL A 79 -7.17 11.60 14.46
N ASP A 80 -8.13 11.59 15.39
CA ASP A 80 -7.85 11.48 16.83
C ASP A 80 -7.28 10.09 17.16
N SER A 81 -6.10 10.05 17.80
CA SER A 81 -5.37 8.80 18.04
C SER A 81 -5.96 7.95 19.18
N SER A 82 -6.92 8.47 19.94
CA SER A 82 -7.54 7.77 21.08
C SER A 82 -8.84 7.06 20.70
N ASN A 83 -9.55 7.53 19.67
CA ASN A 83 -10.83 6.94 19.22
C ASN A 83 -10.96 6.68 17.70
N GLY A 84 -9.98 7.09 16.89
CA GLY A 84 -10.01 6.88 15.43
C GLY A 84 -10.98 7.80 14.67
N SER A 85 -11.57 8.81 15.32
CA SER A 85 -12.49 9.75 14.67
C SER A 85 -11.72 10.76 13.82
N VAL A 86 -12.19 10.99 12.59
CA VAL A 86 -11.78 12.16 11.80
C VAL A 86 -12.34 13.42 12.49
N VAL A 87 -11.47 14.41 12.74
CA VAL A 87 -11.81 15.69 13.37
C VAL A 87 -11.89 16.81 12.32
N GLY A 88 -11.21 16.64 11.18
CA GLY A 88 -11.37 17.48 10.00
C GLY A 88 -10.55 16.95 8.83
N ASN A 89 -10.81 17.47 7.62
CA ASN A 89 -10.12 17.07 6.40
C ASN A 89 -9.72 18.28 5.54
N LEU A 90 -8.65 18.14 4.77
CA LEU A 90 -8.12 19.13 3.84
C LEU A 90 -7.91 18.47 2.48
N SER A 91 -8.57 19.01 1.44
CA SER A 91 -8.47 18.50 0.06
C SER A 91 -7.83 19.51 -0.91
N THR A 92 -7.40 20.68 -0.41
CA THR A 92 -6.90 21.79 -1.21
C THR A 92 -5.63 22.35 -0.60
N THR A 93 -4.53 22.43 -1.36
CA THR A 93 -3.27 23.00 -0.89
C THR A 93 -3.42 24.49 -0.54
N GLY A 94 -2.73 24.92 0.51
CA GLY A 94 -2.83 26.28 1.07
C GLY A 94 -4.02 26.48 2.01
N THR A 95 -4.86 25.46 2.23
CA THR A 95 -5.84 25.47 3.33
C THR A 95 -5.19 25.00 4.62
N SER A 96 -5.76 25.44 5.75
CA SER A 96 -5.38 25.04 7.09
C SER A 96 -6.60 24.77 7.96
N ILE A 97 -6.41 23.94 8.99
CA ILE A 97 -7.36 23.73 10.08
C ILE A 97 -6.64 23.99 11.41
N THR A 98 -7.32 24.63 12.35
CA THR A 98 -6.83 24.84 13.71
C THR A 98 -7.60 23.93 14.65
N ILE A 99 -6.86 23.19 15.48
CA ILE A 99 -7.38 22.20 16.43
C ILE A 99 -6.86 22.61 17.81
N SER A 100 -7.76 23.18 18.61
CA SER A 100 -7.51 23.59 19.98
C SER A 100 -8.13 22.59 20.95
N ASN A 101 -7.42 22.24 22.01
CA ASN A 101 -7.93 21.36 23.07
C ASN A 101 -8.50 22.21 24.20
N THR A 102 -9.57 21.72 24.83
CA THR A 102 -10.30 22.40 25.91
C THR A 102 -10.53 21.49 27.12
N LEU A 103 -9.82 20.36 27.14
CA LEU A 103 -9.83 19.34 28.19
C LEU A 103 -8.41 19.23 28.75
N SER A 104 -8.25 19.19 30.07
CA SER A 104 -6.94 19.15 30.75
C SER A 104 -6.23 17.79 30.71
N GLU A 105 -6.28 17.13 29.55
CA GLU A 105 -5.58 15.90 29.19
C GLU A 105 -5.03 16.04 27.77
N ASP A 106 -3.76 15.70 27.56
CA ASP A 106 -3.08 15.83 26.26
C ASP A 106 -3.68 14.90 25.20
N ARG A 107 -4.00 15.44 24.02
CA ARG A 107 -4.60 14.69 22.91
C ARG A 107 -3.62 14.54 21.75
N ARG A 108 -3.37 13.30 21.34
CA ARG A 108 -2.55 12.98 20.16
C ARG A 108 -3.42 12.86 18.91
N TYR A 109 -2.99 13.51 17.85
CA TYR A 109 -3.63 13.44 16.54
C TYR A 109 -2.67 12.93 15.48
N ASN A 110 -3.21 12.22 14.50
CA ASN A 110 -2.50 11.66 13.36
C ASN A 110 -2.98 12.35 12.09
N VAL A 111 -2.05 12.92 11.33
CA VAL A 111 -2.28 13.48 10.00
C VAL A 111 -2.16 12.32 9.00
N VAL A 112 -3.28 11.94 8.39
CA VAL A 112 -3.39 10.78 7.51
C VAL A 112 -3.63 11.26 6.07
N ALA A 113 -2.69 10.96 5.17
CA ALA A 113 -2.91 11.10 3.74
C ALA A 113 -3.82 9.96 3.26
N VAL A 114 -4.81 10.27 2.41
CA VAL A 114 -5.73 9.29 1.82
C VAL A 114 -5.73 9.43 0.30
N GLY A 115 -5.41 8.36 -0.40
CA GLY A 115 -5.36 8.25 -1.85
C GLY A 115 -6.65 7.73 -2.48
N PRO A 116 -6.73 7.67 -3.82
CA PRO A 116 -7.95 7.40 -4.57
C PRO A 116 -8.47 5.95 -4.48
N ASN A 117 -7.70 5.02 -3.92
CA ASN A 117 -8.02 3.59 -3.81
C ASN A 117 -8.26 3.16 -2.34
N GLU A 118 -8.74 4.06 -1.48
CA GLU A 118 -8.84 3.90 -0.01
C GLU A 118 -7.49 3.69 0.73
N GLU A 119 -6.39 3.58 -0.02
CA GLU A 119 -5.01 3.59 0.45
C GLU A 119 -4.74 4.81 1.35
N SER A 120 -4.18 4.57 2.53
CA SER A 120 -3.91 5.62 3.52
C SER A 120 -2.58 5.45 4.23
N SER A 121 -1.98 6.55 4.66
CA SER A 121 -0.69 6.56 5.37
C SER A 121 -0.60 7.70 6.37
N VAL A 122 0.01 7.45 7.54
CA VAL A 122 0.25 8.48 8.55
C VAL A 122 1.46 9.32 8.12
N VAL A 123 1.21 10.56 7.70
CA VAL A 123 2.24 11.52 7.26
C VAL A 123 3.04 12.03 8.46
N ARG A 124 2.35 12.39 9.54
CA ARG A 124 2.92 12.89 10.80
C ARG A 124 1.91 12.74 11.93
N SER A 125 2.37 12.69 13.17
CA SER A 125 1.53 12.87 14.36
C SER A 125 1.97 14.10 15.15
N PHE A 126 1.06 14.64 15.96
CA PHE A 126 1.26 15.82 16.80
C PHE A 126 0.45 15.70 18.11
N ILE A 127 0.76 16.55 19.09
CA ILE A 127 0.04 16.60 20.37
C ILE A 127 -0.54 18.00 20.58
N VAL A 128 -1.76 18.05 21.13
CA VAL A 128 -2.40 19.27 21.64
C VAL A 128 -2.51 19.11 23.16
N GLU A 129 -1.86 20.00 23.91
CA GLU A 129 -1.85 20.02 25.39
C GLU A 129 -3.20 20.51 25.96
N GLY A 130 -3.46 20.31 27.26
CA GLY A 130 -4.76 20.55 27.91
C GLY A 130 -4.80 21.59 29.04
#